data_AF-A0A6M3K9A4-F1
#
_entry.id   AF-A0A6M3K9A4-F1
#
_cell.length_a   1.000
_cell.length_b   1.000
_cell.length_c   1.000
_cell.angle_alpha   90.00
_cell.angle_beta   90.00
_cell.angle_gamma   90.00
#
_symmetry.space_group_name_H-M   'P 1'
#
loop_
_entity.id
_entity.type
_entity.pdbx_description
1 polymer ?
#
loop_
_entity_poly.entity_id
_entity_poly.type
_entity_poly.pdbx_seq_one_letter_code
_entity_poly.pdbx_strand_id
1 'polypeptide(L)'
;MWAKNMHSLLLKLFAKKGIKDLKELDEEEKATFDNWNKILSKDELTLEDVKVFCQSQIDIIENKWKDLNLENSKKAEMIPYHTVYKTIFQAINSPKVVREQLERQLLELTK
;
A
#
# COMPACT_ATOMS: atom_id res chain seq x y z
N MET A 1 16.24 22.66 -7.47
CA MET A 1 15.24 22.33 -8.52
C MET A 1 14.17 21.50 -7.81
N TRP A 2 12.99 22.07 -7.58
CA TRP A 2 11.99 21.49 -6.68
C TRP A 2 11.57 20.11 -7.20
N ALA A 3 11.47 19.12 -6.31
CA ALA A 3 10.97 17.80 -6.66
C ALA A 3 9.61 17.99 -7.36
N LYS A 4 9.47 17.46 -8.57
CA LYS A 4 8.32 17.65 -9.48
C LYS A 4 6.93 17.32 -8.87
N ASN A 5 6.89 16.83 -7.63
CA ASN A 5 5.74 16.24 -6.95
C ASN A 5 5.52 16.82 -5.53
N MET A 6 5.89 18.09 -5.27
CA MET A 6 5.75 18.68 -3.94
C MET A 6 4.39 19.37 -3.77
N HIS A 7 3.64 19.00 -2.71
CA HIS A 7 2.30 19.51 -2.47
C HIS A 7 2.27 21.03 -2.22
N SER A 8 1.22 21.72 -2.70
CA SER A 8 1.07 23.19 -2.68
C SER A 8 1.14 23.82 -1.28
N LEU A 9 0.70 23.11 -0.24
CA LEU A 9 0.80 23.58 1.15
C LEU A 9 2.23 23.54 1.69
N LEU A 10 3.02 22.56 1.29
CA LEU A 10 4.43 22.46 1.69
C LEU A 10 5.27 23.54 1.00
N LEU A 11 4.95 23.85 -0.26
CA LEU A 11 5.50 25.01 -0.98
C LEU A 11 5.27 26.32 -0.21
N LYS A 12 4.05 26.56 0.27
CA LYS A 12 3.72 27.75 1.07
C LYS A 12 4.43 27.76 2.43
N LEU A 13 4.55 26.60 3.07
CA LEU A 13 5.26 26.46 4.35
C LEU A 13 6.74 26.81 4.21
N PHE A 14 7.40 26.28 3.19
CA PHE A 14 8.83 26.51 2.93
C PHE A 14 9.09 28.00 2.64
N ALA A 15 8.25 28.61 1.79
CA ALA A 15 8.32 30.04 1.52
C ALA A 15 8.16 30.89 2.79
N LYS A 16 7.23 30.54 3.68
CA LYS A 16 7.02 31.23 4.96
C LYS A 16 8.19 31.05 5.94
N LYS A 17 8.84 29.89 5.90
CA LYS A 17 10.00 29.56 6.74
C LYS A 17 11.33 30.04 6.16
N GLY A 18 11.33 30.60 4.94
CA GLY A 18 12.53 31.06 4.25
C GLY A 18 13.40 29.92 3.70
N ILE A 19 12.87 28.70 3.64
CA ILE A 19 13.58 27.50 3.18
C ILE A 19 13.54 27.47 1.65
N LYS A 20 14.71 27.44 1.01
CA LYS A 20 14.85 27.49 -0.45
C LYS A 20 15.16 26.14 -1.07
N ASP A 21 15.76 25.22 -0.30
CA ASP A 21 16.14 23.90 -0.76
C ASP A 21 15.96 22.86 0.36
N LEU A 22 15.57 21.63 0.01
CA LEU A 22 15.49 20.50 0.94
C LEU A 22 16.83 20.19 1.60
N LYS A 23 17.95 20.62 0.99
CA LYS A 23 19.28 20.53 1.59
C LYS A 23 19.45 21.37 2.85
N GLU A 24 18.62 22.38 3.06
CA GLU A 24 18.64 23.25 4.24
C GLU A 24 17.99 22.59 5.47
N LEU A 25 17.24 21.50 5.27
CA LEU A 25 16.64 20.71 6.34
C LEU A 25 17.67 19.77 6.97
N ASP A 26 17.62 19.61 8.28
CA ASP A 26 18.31 18.52 8.95
C ASP A 26 17.64 17.15 8.67
N GLU A 27 18.20 16.05 9.20
CA GLU A 27 17.67 14.71 8.94
C GLU A 27 16.27 14.48 9.53
N GLU A 28 15.97 15.08 10.68
CA GLU A 28 14.67 14.93 11.36
C GLU A 28 13.58 15.73 10.62
N GLU A 29 13.92 16.94 10.20
CA GLU A 29 13.08 17.80 9.39
C GLU A 29 12.82 17.19 8.00
N LYS A 30 13.84 16.57 7.38
CA LYS A 30 13.67 15.83 6.11
C LYS A 30 12.70 14.66 6.27
N ALA A 31 12.86 13.85 7.31
CA ALA A 31 11.97 12.71 7.56
C ALA A 31 10.51 13.18 7.77
N THR A 32 10.34 14.28 8.49
CA THR A 32 9.04 14.91 8.71
C THR A 32 8.44 15.44 7.41
N PHE A 33 9.24 16.13 6.59
CA PHE A 33 8.83 16.61 5.27
C PHE A 33 8.42 15.46 4.34
N ASP A 34 9.22 14.39 4.24
CA ASP A 34 8.93 13.26 3.36
C ASP A 34 7.63 12.56 3.76
N ASN A 35 7.37 12.43 5.07
CA ASN A 35 6.11 11.91 5.57
C ASN A 35 4.92 12.81 5.21
N TRP A 36 5.02 14.12 5.44
CA TRP A 36 3.97 15.07 5.06
C TRP A 36 3.74 15.10 3.55
N ASN A 37 4.80 15.09 2.75
CA ASN A 37 4.68 15.08 1.30
C ASN A 37 4.05 13.77 0.83
N LYS A 38 4.41 12.63 1.43
CA LYS A 38 3.77 11.33 1.12
C LYS A 38 2.28 11.32 1.44
N ILE A 39 1.86 11.93 2.55
CA ILE A 39 0.44 12.04 2.95
C ILE A 39 -0.30 12.99 2.01
N LEU A 40 0.23 14.19 1.81
CA LEU A 40 -0.42 15.26 1.07
C LEU A 40 -0.38 15.05 -0.45
N SER A 41 0.55 14.25 -0.95
CA SER A 41 0.66 13.92 -2.38
C SER A 41 -0.06 12.63 -2.76
N LYS A 42 -0.62 11.89 -1.79
CA LYS A 42 -1.53 10.78 -2.07
C LYS A 42 -2.93 11.34 -2.32
N ASP A 43 -3.19 11.74 -3.56
CA ASP A 43 -4.51 12.21 -3.98
C ASP A 43 -5.56 11.08 -4.02
N GLU A 44 -5.14 9.83 -4.26
CA GLU A 44 -6.07 8.71 -4.42
C GLU A 44 -5.56 7.39 -3.78
N LEU A 45 -6.52 6.57 -3.33
CA LEU A 45 -6.27 5.22 -2.87
C LEU A 45 -5.71 4.39 -4.03
N THR A 46 -4.47 3.92 -3.93
CA THR A 46 -3.87 3.13 -5.02
C THR A 46 -4.31 1.67 -4.96
N LEU A 47 -4.24 0.95 -6.09
CA LEU A 47 -4.48 -0.50 -6.11
C LEU A 47 -3.52 -1.28 -5.20
N GLU A 48 -2.28 -0.79 -5.02
CA GLU A 48 -1.33 -1.43 -4.10
C GLU A 48 -1.74 -1.18 -2.64
N ASP A 49 -2.29 -0.02 -2.31
CA ASP A 49 -2.83 0.25 -0.97
C ASP A 49 -4.02 -0.68 -0.65
N VAL A 50 -4.92 -0.90 -1.63
CA VAL A 50 -6.03 -1.86 -1.49
C VAL A 50 -5.50 -3.27 -1.28
N LYS A 51 -4.47 -3.67 -2.04
CA LYS A 51 -3.86 -5.00 -1.92
C LYS A 51 -3.24 -5.21 -0.54
N VAL A 52 -2.45 -4.25 -0.05
CA VAL A 52 -1.85 -4.30 1.30
C VAL A 52 -2.94 -4.36 2.37
N PHE A 53 -4.00 -3.57 2.22
CA PHE A 53 -5.14 -3.60 3.12
C PHE A 53 -5.82 -4.97 3.12
N CYS A 54 -6.19 -5.52 1.96
CA CYS A 54 -6.82 -6.85 1.87
C CYS A 54 -5.94 -7.94 2.49
N GLN A 55 -4.63 -7.94 2.23
CA GLN A 55 -3.70 -8.90 2.84
C GLN A 55 -3.71 -8.77 4.37
N SER A 56 -3.64 -7.55 4.90
CA SER A 56 -3.66 -7.32 6.35
C SER A 56 -4.94 -7.85 7.01
N GLN A 57 -6.10 -7.68 6.36
CA GLN A 57 -7.37 -8.16 6.89
C GLN A 57 -7.46 -9.69 6.86
N ILE A 58 -6.93 -10.33 5.80
CA ILE A 58 -6.81 -11.78 5.70
C ILE A 58 -5.97 -12.31 6.87
N ASP A 59 -4.79 -11.73 7.09
CA ASP A 59 -3.87 -12.17 8.15
C ASP A 59 -4.49 -12.01 9.55
N ILE A 60 -5.21 -10.91 9.79
CA ILE A 60 -5.92 -10.68 11.06
C ILE A 60 -6.99 -11.76 11.28
N ILE A 61 -7.81 -12.05 10.28
CA ILE A 61 -8.87 -13.06 10.40
C ILE A 61 -8.27 -14.45 10.61
N GLU A 62 -7.25 -14.81 9.83
CA GLU A 62 -6.59 -16.11 9.96
C GLU A 62 -5.91 -16.28 11.32
N ASN A 63 -5.34 -15.21 11.88
CA ASN A 63 -4.80 -15.23 13.23
C ASN A 63 -5.89 -15.40 14.30
N LYS A 64 -7.06 -14.78 14.14
CA LYS A 64 -8.21 -15.00 15.02
C LYS A 64 -8.74 -16.43 14.93
N TRP A 65 -8.70 -17.06 13.76
CA TRP A 65 -9.10 -18.46 13.61
C TRP A 65 -8.18 -19.46 14.32
N LYS A 66 -6.90 -19.11 14.50
CA LYS A 66 -5.94 -19.92 15.28
C LYS A 66 -6.23 -19.91 16.79
N ASP A 67 -6.99 -18.94 17.29
CA ASP A 67 -7.40 -18.91 18.70
C ASP A 67 -8.38 -20.06 18.99
N LEU A 68 -7.95 -21.01 19.82
CA LEU A 68 -8.75 -22.17 20.21
C LEU A 68 -9.88 -21.81 21.20
N ASN A 69 -9.80 -20.64 21.84
CA ASN A 69 -10.80 -20.16 22.79
C ASN A 69 -11.90 -19.33 22.11
N LEU A 70 -11.72 -18.99 20.84
CA LEU A 70 -12.72 -18.26 20.07
C LEU A 70 -13.88 -19.18 19.68
N GLU A 71 -15.10 -18.81 20.07
CA GLU A 71 -16.32 -19.55 19.74
C GLU A 71 -16.47 -19.78 18.23
N ASN A 72 -16.91 -20.98 17.86
CA ASN A 72 -17.08 -21.35 16.45
C ASN A 72 -18.09 -20.46 15.71
N SER A 73 -19.10 -19.92 16.40
CA SER A 73 -20.04 -18.93 15.85
C SER A 73 -19.31 -17.67 15.39
N LYS A 74 -18.44 -17.11 16.25
CA LYS A 74 -17.61 -15.95 15.93
C LYS A 74 -16.61 -16.23 14.81
N LYS A 75 -16.08 -17.45 14.72
CA LYS A 75 -15.23 -17.86 13.58
C LYS A 75 -16.03 -17.89 12.28
N ALA A 76 -17.25 -18.45 12.32
CA ALA A 76 -18.13 -18.57 11.16
C ALA A 76 -18.56 -17.20 10.62
N GLU A 77 -18.82 -16.23 11.51
CA GLU A 77 -19.13 -14.84 11.13
C GLU A 77 -18.01 -14.17 10.30
N MET A 78 -16.75 -14.59 10.47
CA MET A 78 -15.61 -14.02 9.76
C MET A 78 -15.40 -14.60 8.35
N ILE A 79 -16.05 -15.72 8.02
CA ILE A 79 -15.88 -16.42 6.73
C ILE A 79 -16.24 -15.54 5.52
N PRO A 80 -17.39 -14.83 5.50
CA PRO A 80 -17.74 -13.99 4.35
C PRO A 80 -16.75 -12.86 4.15
N TYR A 81 -16.27 -12.23 5.22
CA TYR A 81 -15.29 -11.14 5.14
C TYR A 81 -13.94 -11.62 4.59
N HIS A 82 -13.43 -12.74 5.11
CA HIS A 82 -12.21 -13.37 4.59
C HIS A 82 -12.34 -13.70 3.11
N THR A 83 -13.48 -14.27 2.71
CA THR A 83 -13.78 -14.61 1.32
C THR A 83 -13.74 -13.39 0.42
N VAL A 84 -14.36 -12.28 0.83
CA VAL A 84 -14.36 -11.03 0.07
C VAL A 84 -12.94 -10.46 -0.06
N TYR A 85 -12.20 -10.33 1.04
CA TYR A 85 -10.83 -9.81 1.00
C TYR A 85 -9.90 -10.66 0.14
N LYS A 86 -10.01 -11.99 0.24
CA LYS A 86 -9.23 -12.93 -0.58
C LYS A 86 -9.61 -12.84 -2.05
N THR A 87 -10.89 -12.70 -2.37
CA THR A 87 -11.36 -12.53 -3.76
C THR A 87 -10.81 -11.25 -4.37
N ILE A 88 -10.87 -10.12 -3.65
CA ILE A 88 -10.33 -8.84 -4.12
C ILE A 88 -8.80 -8.94 -4.29
N PHE A 89 -8.10 -9.49 -3.30
CA PHE A 89 -6.64 -9.68 -3.37
C PHE A 89 -6.23 -10.54 -4.57
N GLN A 90 -6.95 -11.62 -4.84
CA GLN A 90 -6.71 -12.49 -5.99
C GLN A 90 -7.03 -11.79 -7.31
N ALA A 91 -8.13 -11.03 -7.39
CA ALA A 91 -8.48 -10.27 -8.58
C ALA A 91 -7.41 -9.24 -8.95
N ILE A 92 -6.81 -8.58 -7.95
CA ILE A 92 -5.70 -7.64 -8.17
C ILE A 92 -4.44 -8.36 -8.70
N ASN A 93 -4.17 -9.59 -8.25
CA ASN A 93 -2.96 -10.33 -8.63
C ASN A 93 -3.13 -11.19 -9.90
N SER A 94 -4.34 -11.62 -10.25
CA SER A 94 -4.61 -12.55 -11.35
C SER A 94 -4.01 -12.10 -12.71
N PRO A 95 -4.11 -10.82 -13.12
CA PRO A 95 -3.47 -10.37 -14.36
C PRO A 95 -1.94 -10.44 -14.35
N LYS A 96 -1.31 -10.24 -13.18
CA LYS A 96 0.16 -10.30 -13.02
C LYS A 96 0.65 -11.74 -13.11
N VAL A 97 -0.01 -12.67 -12.41
CA VAL A 97 0.34 -14.10 -12.41
C VAL A 97 0.20 -14.70 -13.81
N VAL A 98 -0.88 -14.38 -14.53
CA VAL A 98 -1.09 -14.84 -15.90
C VAL A 98 -0.02 -14.29 -16.84
N ARG A 99 0.36 -13.01 -16.68
CA ARG A 99 1.43 -12.39 -17.48
C ARG A 99 2.78 -13.04 -17.21
N GLU A 100 3.16 -13.23 -15.94
CA GLU A 100 4.41 -13.88 -15.56
C GLU A 100 4.49 -15.33 -16.07
N GLN A 101 3.38 -16.07 -16.05
CA GLN A 101 3.31 -17.41 -16.64
C GLN A 101 3.50 -17.38 -18.16
N LEU A 102 2.85 -16.45 -18.85
CA LEU A 102 3.00 -16.31 -20.31
C LEU A 102 4.43 -15.91 -20.68
N GLU A 103 5.06 -14.99 -19.94
CA GLU A 103 6.46 -14.59 -20.13
C GLU A 103 7.40 -15.79 -19.95
N ARG A 104 7.18 -16.63 -18.92
CA ARG A 104 7.95 -17.87 -18.73
C ARG A 104 7.78 -18.85 -19.90
N GLN A 105 6.55 -19.07 -20.35
CA GLN A 105 6.27 -19.96 -21.48
C GLN A 105 6.94 -19.47 -22.77
N LEU A 106 6.88 -18.16 -23.04
CA LEU A 106 7.53 -17.58 -24.21
C LEU A 106 9.05 -17.65 -24.13
N LEU A 107 9.64 -17.47 -22.95
CA LEU A 107 11.09 -17.62 -22.71
C LEU A 107 11.56 -19.06 -22.86
N GLU A 108 10.73 -20.05 -22.53
CA GLU A 108 11.05 -21.46 -22.75
C GLU A 108 11.00 -21.85 -24.23
N LEU A 109 10.09 -21.25 -25.01
CA LEU A 109 9.95 -21.49 -26.45
C LEU A 109 10.98 -20.75 -27.32
N THR A 110 11.67 -19.76 -26.75
CA THR A 110 12.68 -18.93 -27.44
C THR A 110 14.11 -19.27 -27.05
N LYS A 111 14.29 -20.30 -26.22
CA LYS A 111 15.57 -21.00 -25.98
C LYS A 111 15.75 -22.15 -26.95
#